data_AF-A0A147KA44-F1
#
_entry.id   AF-A0A147KA44-F1
#
_cell.length_a   1.000
_cell.length_b   1.000
_cell.length_c   1.000
_cell.angle_alpha   90.00
_cell.angle_beta   90.00
_cell.angle_gamma   90.00
#
_symmetry.space_group_name_H-M   'P 1'
#
loop_
_entity.id
_entity.type
_entity.pdbx_description
1 polymer ?
#
loop_
_entity_poly.entity_id
_entity_poly.type
_entity_poly.pdbx_seq_one_letter_code
_entity_poly.pdbx_strand_id
1 'polypeptide(L)'
;MINATGWITFSYIPKAVKNYKHKAKISINKFSKEGNRFEVQTVSQPFDRNGDIVVEIKCNFDITFKERSYQKEASDYISIVSDALQELLPIKGAPITQIVNIQKI
;
A
#
# COMPACT_ATOMS: atom_id res chain seq x y z
N MET A 1 -8.60 3.90 -18.68
CA MET A 1 -7.82 3.26 -17.58
C MET A 1 -8.62 3.41 -16.30
N ILE A 2 -8.28 2.69 -15.22
CA ILE A 2 -8.92 2.89 -13.91
C ILE A 2 -7.87 3.41 -12.93
N ASN A 3 -8.25 4.42 -12.16
CA ASN A 3 -7.47 4.97 -11.06
C ASN A 3 -8.18 4.65 -9.75
N ALA A 4 -7.42 4.21 -8.75
CA ALA A 4 -7.91 3.98 -7.41
C ALA A 4 -7.05 4.74 -6.40
N THR A 5 -7.70 5.46 -5.50
CA THR A 5 -7.04 6.19 -4.42
C THR A 5 -7.60 5.80 -3.06
N GLY A 6 -6.75 5.88 -2.04
CA GLY A 6 -7.14 5.55 -0.68
C GLY A 6 -5.95 5.48 0.25
N TRP A 7 -6.11 4.73 1.34
CA TRP A 7 -5.01 4.45 2.26
C TRP A 7 -4.96 2.97 2.62
N ILE A 8 -3.75 2.51 2.91
CA ILE A 8 -3.46 1.16 3.36
C ILE A 8 -2.58 1.21 4.60
N THR A 9 -2.90 0.38 5.58
CA THR A 9 -2.10 0.12 6.76
C THR A 9 -1.57 -1.31 6.70
N PHE A 10 -0.27 -1.50 6.81
CA PHE A 10 0.36 -2.83 6.74
C PHE A 10 1.60 -2.94 7.62
N SER A 11 1.95 -4.16 8.00
CA SER A 11 3.23 -4.41 8.69
C SER A 11 4.38 -4.52 7.69
N TYR A 12 5.52 -3.99 8.10
CA TYR A 12 6.75 -3.93 7.33
C TYR A 12 7.94 -4.26 8.23
N ILE A 13 8.87 -5.10 7.75
CA ILE A 13 10.11 -5.41 8.46
C ILE A 13 11.17 -4.38 8.06
N PRO A 14 11.55 -3.45 8.96
CA PRO A 14 12.59 -2.49 8.65
C PRO A 14 13.94 -3.17 8.53
N LYS A 15 14.69 -2.88 7.45
CA LYS A 15 16.06 -3.39 7.27
C LYS A 15 17.07 -2.91 8.32
N ALA A 16 16.73 -1.88 9.10
CA ALA A 16 17.56 -1.38 10.18
C ALA A 16 16.70 -0.75 11.28
N VAL A 17 17.03 -1.04 12.53
CA VAL A 17 16.33 -0.51 13.71
C VAL A 17 16.66 0.97 13.94
N LYS A 18 17.90 1.39 13.71
CA LYS A 18 18.27 2.82 13.77
C LYS A 18 17.70 3.56 12.56
N ASN A 19 17.05 4.71 12.81
CA ASN A 19 16.40 5.55 11.80
C ASN A 19 15.31 4.83 11.00
N TYR A 20 14.64 3.85 11.60
CA TYR A 20 13.64 3.00 10.95
C TYR A 20 12.54 3.83 10.26
N LYS A 21 12.07 4.93 10.87
CA LYS A 21 11.02 5.80 10.28
C LYS A 21 11.45 6.37 8.92
N HIS A 22 12.62 6.99 8.88
CA HIS A 22 13.15 7.61 7.66
C HIS A 22 13.42 6.57 6.58
N LYS A 23 14.03 5.43 6.97
CA LYS A 23 14.30 4.34 6.04
C LYS A 23 13.03 3.69 5.50
N ALA A 24 12.01 3.47 6.35
CA ALA A 24 10.71 2.95 5.93
C ALA A 24 10.06 3.88 4.92
N LYS A 25 10.02 5.20 5.19
CA LYS A 25 9.52 6.21 4.25
C LYS A 25 10.22 6.13 2.89
N ILE A 26 11.55 6.14 2.87
CA ILE A 26 12.33 6.03 1.63
C ILE A 26 12.03 4.71 0.91
N SER A 27 12.00 3.59 1.65
CA SER A 27 11.75 2.26 1.08
C SER A 27 10.37 2.17 0.44
N ILE A 28 9.32 2.66 1.11
CA ILE A 28 7.95 2.60 0.57
C ILE A 28 7.80 3.56 -0.61
N ASN A 29 8.34 4.78 -0.52
CA ASN A 29 8.25 5.74 -1.63
C ASN A 29 8.93 5.24 -2.90
N LYS A 30 9.95 4.36 -2.81
CA LYS A 30 10.59 3.72 -3.98
C LYS A 30 9.68 2.80 -4.79
N PHE A 31 8.54 2.37 -4.24
CA PHE A 31 7.53 1.62 -4.98
C PHE A 31 6.63 2.55 -5.82
N SER A 32 6.75 3.87 -5.67
CA SER A 32 6.10 4.82 -6.57
C SER A 32 6.78 4.80 -7.94
N LYS A 33 6.19 4.07 -8.89
CA LYS A 33 6.69 3.88 -10.26
C LYS A 33 5.53 3.72 -11.22
N GLU A 34 5.79 3.98 -12.51
CA GLU A 34 4.86 3.67 -13.61
C GLU A 34 3.44 4.27 -13.42
N GLY A 35 3.37 5.48 -12.86
CA GLY A 35 2.10 6.17 -12.60
C GLY A 35 1.44 5.82 -11.26
N ASN A 36 1.98 4.84 -10.52
CA ASN A 36 1.58 4.56 -9.15
C ASN A 36 2.34 5.45 -8.18
N ARG A 37 1.66 5.96 -7.16
CA ARG A 37 2.22 6.81 -6.10
C ARG A 37 1.83 6.28 -4.73
N PHE A 38 2.83 6.21 -3.85
CA PHE A 38 2.69 5.82 -2.46
C PHE A 38 3.29 6.91 -1.57
N GLU A 39 2.52 7.37 -0.59
CA GLU A 39 2.93 8.43 0.33
C GLU A 39 2.73 8.01 1.78
N VAL A 40 3.85 7.71 2.46
CA VAL A 40 3.84 7.28 3.87
C VAL A 40 3.41 8.43 4.79
N GLN A 41 2.28 8.24 5.45
CA GLN A 41 1.71 9.16 6.43
C GLN A 41 2.35 8.95 7.80
N THR A 42 2.28 7.71 8.31
CA THR A 42 2.77 7.37 9.66
C THR A 42 3.57 6.08 9.64
N VAL A 43 4.48 5.97 10.62
CA VAL A 43 5.25 4.75 10.92
C VAL A 43 5.19 4.56 12.43
N SER A 44 4.66 3.42 12.89
CA SER A 44 4.53 3.09 14.32
C SER A 44 5.90 2.92 14.98
N GLN A 45 5.91 2.81 16.32
CA GLN A 45 7.09 2.26 16.99
C GLN A 45 7.30 0.79 16.60
N PRO A 46 8.54 0.28 16.62
CA PRO A 46 8.79 -1.13 16.36
C PRO A 46 8.19 -2.01 17.45
N PHE A 47 7.65 -3.16 17.08
CA PHE A 47 7.09 -4.14 18.00
C PHE A 47 7.40 -5.57 17.52
N ASP A 48 7.38 -6.53 18.44
CA ASP A 48 7.54 -7.94 18.09
C ASP A 48 6.26 -8.48 17.48
N ARG A 49 6.41 -9.16 16.34
CA ARG A 49 5.35 -9.94 15.72
C ARG A 49 5.94 -11.26 15.24
N ASN A 50 5.61 -12.35 15.93
CA ASN A 50 6.08 -13.70 15.62
C ASN A 50 7.62 -13.84 15.62
N GLY A 51 8.32 -13.11 16.51
CA GLY A 51 9.78 -13.13 16.59
C GLY A 51 10.50 -12.20 15.59
N ASP A 52 9.76 -11.51 14.72
CA ASP A 52 10.29 -10.45 13.88
C ASP A 52 9.98 -9.07 14.51
N ILE A 53 10.95 -8.16 14.46
CA ILE A 53 10.71 -6.75 14.79
C ILE A 53 10.11 -6.06 13.58
N VAL A 54 8.85 -5.65 13.68
CA VAL A 54 8.09 -5.01 12.60
C VAL A 54 7.66 -3.60 12.97
N VAL A 55 7.32 -2.81 11.96
CA VAL A 55 6.61 -1.53 12.12
C VAL A 55 5.33 -1.57 11.32
N GLU A 56 4.32 -0.84 11.77
CA GLU A 56 3.11 -0.58 11.02
C GLU A 56 3.27 0.71 10.23
N ILE A 57 2.96 0.66 8.94
CA ILE A 57 3.02 1.78 8.01
C ILE A 57 1.61 2.10 7.55
N LYS A 58 1.18 3.35 7.75
CA LYS A 58 0.01 3.90 7.06
C LYS A 58 0.48 4.71 5.85
N CYS A 59 0.01 4.33 4.67
CA CYS A 59 0.40 4.91 3.41
C CYS A 59 -0.83 5.30 2.61
N ASN A 60 -0.85 6.50 2.05
CA ASN A 60 -1.80 6.84 1.00
C ASN A 60 -1.34 6.20 -0.30
N PHE A 61 -2.27 5.71 -1.10
CA PHE A 61 -1.98 5.16 -2.43
C PHE A 61 -2.81 5.89 -3.48
N ASP A 62 -2.22 6.00 -4.65
CA ASP A 62 -2.82 6.42 -5.90
C ASP A 62 -2.26 5.48 -6.97
N ILE A 63 -3.08 4.51 -7.42
CA ILE A 63 -2.63 3.45 -8.33
C ILE A 63 -3.50 3.41 -9.57
N THR A 64 -2.88 3.05 -10.69
CA THR A 64 -3.55 2.96 -11.98
C THR A 64 -3.43 1.54 -12.52
N PHE A 65 -4.52 1.01 -13.07
CA PHE A 65 -4.54 -0.29 -13.72
C PHE A 65 -5.46 -0.30 -14.95
N LYS A 66 -5.29 -1.34 -15.77
CA LYS A 66 -6.09 -1.51 -16.99
C LYS A 66 -7.53 -1.88 -16.61
N GLU A 67 -8.47 -1.27 -17.33
CA GLU A 67 -9.89 -1.63 -17.26
C GLU A 67 -10.05 -3.08 -17.74
N ARG A 68 -10.91 -3.86 -17.06
CA ARG A 68 -11.22 -5.24 -17.46
C ARG A 68 -12.62 -5.28 -18.06
N SER A 69 -12.77 -5.91 -19.22
CA SER A 69 -13.98 -5.89 -20.05
C SER A 69 -15.25 -6.38 -19.34
N TYR A 70 -15.11 -7.16 -18.27
CA TYR A 70 -16.20 -7.75 -17.51
C TYR A 70 -16.55 -7.01 -16.22
N GLN A 71 -15.79 -5.97 -15.84
CA GLN A 71 -16.05 -5.19 -14.63
C GLN A 71 -16.66 -3.84 -14.99
N LYS A 72 -17.87 -3.60 -14.48
CA LYS A 72 -18.71 -2.48 -14.89
C LYS A 72 -18.85 -1.43 -13.79
N GLU A 73 -18.74 -1.84 -12.53
CA GLU A 73 -18.96 -0.97 -11.37
C GLU A 73 -17.69 -0.81 -10.54
N ALA A 74 -17.60 0.28 -9.79
CA ALA A 74 -16.45 0.56 -8.92
C ALA A 74 -16.21 -0.56 -7.89
N SER A 75 -17.29 -1.18 -7.38
CA SER A 75 -17.22 -2.29 -6.42
C SER A 75 -16.49 -3.52 -6.97
N ASP A 76 -16.58 -3.78 -8.28
CA ASP A 76 -15.91 -4.90 -8.93
C ASP A 76 -14.39 -4.79 -8.81
N TYR A 77 -13.89 -3.55 -8.73
CA TYR A 77 -12.47 -3.23 -8.65
C TYR A 77 -11.90 -3.26 -7.23
N ILE A 78 -12.71 -3.41 -6.18
CA ILE A 78 -12.23 -3.41 -4.78
C ILE A 78 -11.23 -4.54 -4.52
N SER A 79 -11.56 -5.75 -4.98
CA SER A 79 -10.67 -6.91 -4.86
C SER A 79 -9.40 -6.72 -5.69
N ILE A 80 -9.53 -6.17 -6.90
CA ILE A 80 -8.38 -5.89 -7.79
C ILE A 80 -7.42 -4.88 -7.16
N VAL A 81 -7.94 -3.82 -6.53
CA VAL A 81 -7.12 -2.84 -5.82
C VAL A 81 -6.36 -3.50 -4.69
N SER A 82 -7.03 -4.37 -3.92
CA SER A 82 -6.41 -5.08 -2.80
C SER A 82 -5.28 -6.00 -3.27
N ASP A 83 -5.50 -6.76 -4.34
CA ASP A 83 -4.49 -7.65 -4.94
C ASP A 83 -3.32 -6.84 -5.49
N ALA A 84 -3.59 -5.75 -6.22
CA ALA A 84 -2.56 -4.87 -6.76
C ALA A 84 -1.68 -4.24 -5.66
N LEU A 85 -2.28 -3.85 -4.53
CA LEU A 85 -1.51 -3.33 -3.39
C LEU A 85 -0.60 -4.41 -2.77
N GLN A 86 -1.03 -5.67 -2.72
CA GLN A 86 -0.19 -6.78 -2.25
C GLN A 86 0.96 -7.11 -3.21
N GLU A 87 0.76 -6.95 -4.52
CA GLU A 87 1.82 -7.13 -5.51
C GLU A 87 2.84 -5.98 -5.50
N LEU A 88 2.37 -4.74 -5.29
CA LEU A 88 3.20 -3.53 -5.37
C LEU A 88 3.97 -3.24 -4.08
N LEU A 89 3.41 -3.55 -2.91
CA LEU A 89 3.99 -3.22 -1.62
C LEU A 89 4.52 -4.47 -0.90
N PRO A 90 5.62 -4.34 -0.12
CA PRO A 90 6.19 -5.44 0.64
C PRO A 90 5.37 -5.71 1.92
N ILE A 91 4.10 -6.05 1.76
CA ILE A 91 3.14 -6.25 2.83
C ILE A 91 3.49 -7.53 3.60
N LYS A 92 3.49 -7.44 4.94
CA LYS A 92 3.53 -8.58 5.83
C LYS A 92 2.23 -8.66 6.63
N GLY A 93 1.62 -9.85 6.66
CA GLY A 93 0.33 -10.08 7.31
C GLY A 93 -0.85 -9.51 6.52
N ALA A 94 -2.02 -9.46 7.16
CA ALA A 94 -3.22 -8.90 6.56
C ALA A 94 -3.20 -7.37 6.64
N PRO A 95 -3.24 -6.65 5.50
CA PRO A 95 -3.34 -5.20 5.49
C PRO A 95 -4.77 -4.74 5.81
N ILE A 96 -4.90 -3.51 6.31
CA ILE A 96 -6.17 -2.81 6.40
C ILE A 96 -6.20 -1.76 5.29
N THR A 97 -7.07 -1.96 4.31
CA THR A 97 -7.20 -1.06 3.16
C THR A 97 -8.54 -0.34 3.22
N GLN A 98 -8.51 0.98 3.04
CA GLN A 98 -9.69 1.77 2.77
C GLN A 98 -9.54 2.46 1.42
N ILE A 99 -10.42 2.12 0.49
CA ILE A 99 -10.52 2.78 -0.81
C ILE A 99 -11.41 4.01 -0.65
N VAL A 100 -10.93 5.16 -1.11
CA VAL A 100 -11.64 6.44 -1.04
C VAL A 100 -12.33 6.73 -2.36
N ASN A 101 -11.67 6.44 -3.48
CA ASN A 101 -12.23 6.66 -4.81
C ASN A 101 -11.76 5.59 -5.80
N ILE A 102 -12.63 5.24 -6.74
CA ILE A 102 -12.31 4.45 -7.93
C ILE A 102 -12.95 5.16 -9.11
N GLN A 103 -12.15 5.59 -10.07
CA GLN A 103 -12.60 6.39 -11.20
C GLN A 103 -12.00 5.90 -12.51
N LYS A 104 -12.79 6.01 -13.57
CA LYS A 104 -12.32 5.77 -14.93
C LYS A 104 -11.64 7.03 -15.47
N ILE A 105 -10.44 6.84 -16.02
CA ILE A 105 -9.62 7.85 -16.70
C ILE A 105 -9.68 7.64 -18.21
#